data_AF-A0A3B8K2F4-F1
#
_entry.id   AF-A0A3B8K2F4-F1
#
_cell.length_a   1.000
_cell.length_b   1.000
_cell.length_c   1.000
_cell.angle_alpha   90.00
_cell.angle_beta   90.00
_cell.angle_gamma   90.00
#
_symmetry.space_group_name_H-M   'P 1'
#
loop_
_entity.id
_entity.type
_entity.pdbx_description
1 polymer ?
#
loop_
_entity_poly.entity_id
_entity_poly.type
_entity_poly.pdbx_seq_one_letter_code
_entity_poly.pdbx_strand_id
1 'polypeptide(L)'
;MTANEGKRRVVIEILGEEYIIRSSSSSEHVQEVGKYVDRLMNELREKYPAMSIQKIAILASLNLASDLLLLRKQGKGKRRKR
;
A
#
# COMPACT_ATOMS: atom_id res chain seq x y z
N MET A 1 1.74 -31.34 -7.27
CA MET A 1 1.31 -29.92 -7.30
C MET A 1 0.58 -29.63 -6.00
N THR A 2 1.06 -28.73 -5.13
CA THR A 2 0.25 -27.91 -4.20
C THR A 2 1.16 -27.12 -3.26
N ALA A 3 1.34 -25.82 -3.52
CA ALA A 3 2.00 -24.88 -2.60
C ALA A 3 1.10 -23.64 -2.45
N ASN A 4 0.03 -23.77 -1.66
CA ASN A 4 -0.87 -22.64 -1.37
C ASN A 4 -1.43 -22.62 0.07
N GLU A 5 -0.76 -23.27 1.03
CA GLU A 5 -1.30 -23.49 2.39
C GLU A 5 -1.11 -22.34 3.39
N GLY A 6 -0.79 -21.12 2.93
CA GLY A 6 -0.60 -19.98 3.85
C GLY A 6 -1.09 -18.63 3.35
N LYS A 7 -1.68 -18.56 2.14
CA LYS A 7 -2.11 -17.29 1.54
C LYS A 7 -3.63 -17.19 1.57
N ARG A 8 -4.14 -16.23 2.32
CA ARG A 8 -5.57 -15.88 2.34
C ARG A 8 -5.88 -14.94 1.20
N ARG A 9 -7.07 -15.11 0.61
CA ARG A 9 -7.64 -14.13 -0.34
C ARG A 9 -8.41 -13.11 0.48
N VAL A 10 -8.09 -11.85 0.30
CA VAL A 10 -8.76 -10.72 0.97
C VAL A 10 -9.25 -9.78 -0.12
N VAL A 11 -10.51 -9.39 -0.04
CA VAL A 11 -11.09 -8.37 -0.92
C VAL A 11 -10.89 -7.02 -0.27
N ILE A 12 -10.41 -6.05 -1.04
CA ILE A 12 -10.27 -4.65 -0.65
C ILE A 12 -10.88 -3.76 -1.73
N GLU A 13 -11.27 -2.55 -1.36
CA GLU A 13 -11.82 -1.55 -2.27
C GLU A 13 -10.88 -0.34 -2.32
N ILE A 14 -10.57 0.14 -3.52
CA ILE A 14 -9.75 1.34 -3.74
C ILE A 14 -10.42 2.17 -4.85
N LEU A 15 -10.77 3.42 -4.55
CA LEU A 15 -11.48 4.33 -5.46
C LEU A 15 -12.79 3.76 -6.04
N GLY A 16 -13.50 2.93 -5.27
CA GLY A 16 -14.74 2.27 -5.72
C GLY A 16 -14.51 0.99 -6.54
N GLU A 17 -13.26 0.59 -6.77
CA GLU A 17 -12.90 -0.63 -7.50
C GLU A 17 -12.47 -1.73 -6.52
N GLU A 18 -13.03 -2.93 -6.70
CA GLU A 18 -12.69 -4.10 -5.87
C GLU A 18 -11.43 -4.82 -6.37
N TYR A 19 -10.54 -5.15 -5.44
CA TYR A 19 -9.30 -5.89 -5.69
C TYR A 19 -9.20 -7.11 -4.80
N ILE A 20 -8.87 -8.26 -5.40
CA ILE A 20 -8.64 -9.52 -4.68
C ILE A 20 -7.14 -9.72 -4.47
N ILE A 21 -6.69 -9.56 -3.22
CA ILE A 21 -5.29 -9.69 -2.82
C ILE A 21 -5.03 -11.07 -2.20
N ARG A 22 -3.96 -11.73 -2.63
CA ARG A 22 -3.45 -12.96 -2.00
C ARG A 22 -2.28 -12.59 -1.09
N SER A 23 -2.47 -12.71 0.22
CA SER A 23 -1.45 -12.36 1.22
C SER A 23 -1.28 -13.44 2.27
N SER A 24 -0.04 -13.58 2.76
CA SER A 24 0.27 -14.37 3.96
C SER A 24 0.05 -13.60 5.25
N SER A 25 -0.20 -12.28 5.17
CA SER A 25 -0.55 -11.44 6.31
C SER A 25 -2.00 -11.68 6.76
N SER A 26 -2.36 -11.16 7.94
CA SER A 26 -3.73 -11.21 8.43
C SER A 26 -4.69 -10.42 7.53
N SER A 27 -5.97 -10.80 7.53
CA SER A 27 -6.99 -10.13 6.71
C SER A 27 -7.14 -8.67 7.13
N GLU A 28 -7.08 -8.43 8.44
CA GLU A 28 -7.18 -7.11 9.06
C GLU A 28 -6.06 -6.19 8.56
N HIS A 29 -4.83 -6.69 8.50
CA HIS A 29 -3.70 -5.90 8.01
C HIS A 29 -3.85 -5.55 6.52
N VAL A 30 -4.30 -6.49 5.69
CA VAL A 30 -4.53 -6.23 4.26
C VAL A 30 -5.65 -5.21 4.06
N GLN A 31 -6.74 -5.30 4.84
CA GLN A 31 -7.81 -4.30 4.82
C GLN A 31 -7.35 -2.92 5.27
N GLU A 32 -6.51 -2.86 6.31
CA GLU A 32 -5.91 -1.60 6.78
C GLU A 32 -5.04 -0.96 5.70
N VAL A 33 -4.21 -1.75 5.01
CA VAL A 33 -3.43 -1.29 3.86
C VAL A 33 -4.34 -0.77 2.75
N GLY A 34 -5.41 -1.49 2.40
CA GLY A 34 -6.39 -1.06 1.40
C GLY A 34 -7.01 0.30 1.76
N LYS A 35 -7.52 0.45 2.98
CA LYS A 35 -8.09 1.71 3.49
C LYS A 35 -7.08 2.86 3.53
N TYR A 36 -5.81 2.57 3.76
CA TYR A 36 -4.76 3.58 3.74
C TYR A 36 -4.46 4.06 2.31
N VAL A 37 -4.33 3.13 1.36
CA VAL A 37 -4.11 3.46 -0.05
C VAL A 37 -5.31 4.23 -0.62
N ASP A 38 -6.53 3.80 -0.32
CA ASP A 38 -7.75 4.47 -0.78
C ASP A 38 -7.81 5.94 -0.32
N ARG A 39 -7.57 6.21 0.97
CA ARG A 39 -7.50 7.58 1.49
C ARG A 39 -6.44 8.41 0.79
N LEU A 40 -5.22 7.89 0.64
CA LEU A 40 -4.12 8.59 -0.03
C LEU A 40 -4.48 8.92 -1.49
N MET A 41 -5.11 7.99 -2.21
CA MET A 41 -5.51 8.22 -3.60
C MET A 41 -6.64 9.26 -3.71
N ASN A 42 -7.60 9.25 -2.78
CA ASN A 42 -8.65 10.27 -2.72
C ASN A 42 -8.07 11.67 -2.44
N GLU A 43 -7.17 11.80 -1.46
CA GLU A 43 -6.48 13.07 -1.16
C GLU A 43 -5.70 13.61 -2.36
N LEU A 44 -4.98 12.74 -3.07
CA LEU A 44 -4.24 13.12 -4.27
C LEU A 44 -5.16 13.52 -5.42
N ARG A 45 -6.31 12.87 -5.56
CA ARG A 45 -7.33 13.21 -6.56
C ARG A 45 -7.96 14.57 -6.30
N GLU A 46 -8.25 14.89 -5.03
CA GLU A 46 -8.74 16.22 -4.64
C GLU A 46 -7.71 17.31 -4.90
N LYS A 47 -6.43 17.02 -4.60
CA LYS A 47 -5.32 17.95 -4.80
C LYS A 47 -4.95 18.17 -6.27
N TYR A 48 -5.10 17.14 -7.10
CA TYR A 48 -4.70 17.15 -8.51
C TYR A 48 -5.85 16.68 -9.44
N PRO A 49 -6.96 17.43 -9.53
CA PRO A 49 -8.18 16.98 -10.22
C PRO A 49 -8.01 16.80 -11.75
N ALA A 50 -7.03 17.47 -12.36
CA ALA A 50 -6.72 17.31 -13.79
C ALA A 50 -5.81 16.11 -14.10
N MET A 51 -5.32 15.41 -13.08
CA MET A 51 -4.40 14.28 -13.23
C MET A 51 -5.19 12.97 -13.44
N SER A 52 -4.74 12.12 -14.37
CA SER A 52 -5.37 10.82 -14.57
C SER A 52 -5.17 9.90 -13.37
N ILE A 53 -6.13 8.99 -13.16
CA ILE A 53 -6.09 7.99 -12.07
C ILE A 53 -4.78 7.19 -12.09
N GLN A 54 -4.27 6.84 -13.28
CA GLN A 54 -3.01 6.11 -13.41
C GLN A 54 -1.81 6.93 -12.88
N LYS A 55 -1.76 8.24 -13.19
CA LYS A 55 -0.71 9.12 -12.67
C LYS A 55 -0.84 9.34 -11.15
N ILE A 56 -2.06 9.44 -10.64
CA ILE A 56 -2.34 9.49 -9.20
C ILE A 56 -1.85 8.21 -8.51
N ALA A 57 -2.11 7.03 -9.07
CA ALA A 57 -1.65 5.75 -8.52
C ALA A 57 -0.13 5.63 -8.50
N ILE A 58 0.56 6.11 -9.55
CA ILE A 58 2.02 6.18 -9.59
C ILE A 58 2.53 7.14 -8.50
N LEU A 59 1.92 8.32 -8.36
CA LEU A 59 2.30 9.30 -7.33
C LEU A 59 2.11 8.75 -5.91
N ALA A 60 0.99 8.07 -5.65
CA ALA A 60 0.74 7.38 -4.39
C ALA A 60 1.83 6.32 -4.12
N SER A 61 2.16 5.51 -5.12
CA SER A 61 3.21 4.49 -5.02
C SER A 61 4.59 5.10 -4.71
N LEU A 62 4.93 6.23 -5.33
CA LEU A 62 6.18 6.95 -5.08
C LEU A 62 6.25 7.50 -3.65
N ASN A 63 5.16 8.08 -3.15
CA ASN A 63 5.07 8.59 -1.77
C ASN A 63 5.29 7.45 -0.76
N LEU A 64 4.56 6.33 -0.92
CA LEU A 64 4.69 5.15 -0.05
C LEU A 64 6.09 4.54 -0.09
N ALA A 65 6.69 4.44 -1.28
CA ALA A 65 8.04 3.93 -1.44
C ALA A 65 9.08 4.84 -0.78
N SER A 66 8.92 6.16 -0.88
CA SER A 66 9.79 7.14 -0.22
C SER A 66 9.78 6.96 1.30
N ASP A 67 8.60 6.88 1.90
CA ASP A 67 8.43 6.70 3.34
C ASP A 67 9.04 5.38 3.82
N LEU A 68 8.80 4.29 3.08
CA LEU A 68 9.40 2.98 3.36
C LEU A 68 10.93 3.05 3.33
N LEU A 69 11.52 3.72 2.34
CA LEU A 69 12.97 3.86 2.21
C LEU A 69 13.56 4.73 3.33
N LEU A 70 12.89 5.80 3.73
CA LEU A 70 13.28 6.63 4.87
C LEU A 70 13.27 5.83 6.18
N LEU A 71 12.20 5.08 6.45
CA LEU A 71 12.08 4.22 7.64
C LEU A 71 13.18 3.16 7.68
N ARG A 72 13.48 2.52 6.54
CA ARG A 72 14.57 1.53 6.43
C ARG A 72 15.94 2.13 6.70
N LYS A 73 16.20 3.38 6.26
CA LYS A 73 17.47 4.08 6.55
C LYS A 73 17.60 4.38 8.04
N GLN A 74 16.53 4.85 8.69
CA GLN A 74 16.54 5.14 10.13
C GLN A 74 16.77 3.88 10.99
N GLY A 75 16.13 2.76 10.63
CA GLY A 75 16.34 1.47 11.31
C GLY A 75 17.78 0.93 11.16
N LYS A 76 18.43 1.19 10.03
CA LYS A 76 19.85 0.86 9.79
C LYS A 76 20.81 1.79 10.56
N GLY A 77 20.44 3.06 10.75
CA GLY A 77 21.22 4.02 11.54
C GLY A 77 21.24 3.70 13.05
N LYS A 78 20.12 3.24 13.62
CA LYS A 78 20.03 2.84 15.04
C LYS A 78 20.84 1.58 15.38
N ARG A 79 21.07 0.68 14.42
CA ARG A 79 21.85 -0.56 14.62
C ARG A 79 23.37 -0.37 14.63
N ARG A 80 23.88 0.77 14.14
CA ARG A 80 25.33 1.07 14.08
C ARG A 80 25.88 1.82 15.30
N LYS A 81 25.03 2.21 16.25
CA LYS A 81 25.40 2.94 17.48
C LYS A 81 25.18 2.12 18.77
N ARG A 82 25.11 0.79 18.67
CA ARG A 82 25.07 -0.12 19.81
C ARG A 82 26.26 -1.05 19.75
#